data_AF-A0A9E6S2X0-F1
#
_entry.id   AF-A0A9E6S2X0-F1
#
_cell.length_a   1.000
_cell.length_b   1.000
_cell.length_c   1.000
_cell.angle_alpha   90.00
_cell.angle_beta   90.00
_cell.angle_gamma   90.00
#
_symmetry.space_group_name_H-M   'P 1'
#
loop_
_entity.id
_entity.type
_entity.pdbx_description
1 polymer ?
#
loop_
_entity_poly.entity_id
_entity_poly.type
_entity_poly.pdbx_seq_one_letter_code
_entity_poly.pdbx_strand_id
1 'polypeptide(L)'
;MNTQKTPVYFYLPDVYWQASNQLSSMLDNYLNGFIKLGDLWEWHVDTHPGLKSDGLFAWIILPYLCLKSRKFECELVDKIPKQGIVILPRKFVEDDLKPSPQCLFVMIKYDAKIHSYSQIHVVQNPQDELILQNSSLWKNHYISHYLQPGLLPRNSQNGDRFQNLAFFGLEENLAPELKTNEWIDQLKSLGYNWSIINRKKWYDYSDVDAVIAVRSFDSRSYDVKPASKLYNSWQAGVPAILGAESSFRAERNSELDYIEVTSPEQIITALESLRTNPDLRQKMIENGKQRSQQKLPDIVTQQWINFLENKAFSEYEKWLSLPKYGQQLYFISRDNSENLKEVNAKIRRIKGTVKNTLKQYLGNILNV
;
A
#
# COMPACT_ATOMS: atom_id res chain seq x y z
N MET A 1 -19.96 -25.51 3.02
CA MET A 1 -19.53 -26.33 4.17
C MET A 1 -18.77 -25.40 5.09
N ASN A 2 -19.34 -25.02 6.23
CA ASN A 2 -18.70 -24.11 7.17
C ASN A 2 -17.90 -24.95 8.16
N THR A 3 -16.57 -24.99 8.01
CA THR A 3 -15.65 -25.82 8.82
C THR A 3 -14.51 -24.97 9.38
N GLN A 4 -14.80 -23.83 10.02
CA GLN A 4 -13.73 -23.02 10.58
C GLN A 4 -13.41 -23.45 12.02
N LYS A 5 -12.44 -24.36 12.19
CA LYS A 5 -11.91 -24.76 13.51
C LYS A 5 -10.64 -24.00 13.92
N THR A 6 -10.03 -23.27 12.98
CA THR A 6 -8.77 -22.55 13.21
C THR A 6 -9.07 -21.09 13.56
N PRO A 7 -8.70 -20.61 14.76
CA PRO A 7 -8.87 -19.22 15.11
C PRO A 7 -8.00 -18.29 14.25
N VAL A 8 -8.58 -17.19 13.78
CA VAL A 8 -7.91 -16.14 13.00
C VAL A 8 -7.99 -14.82 13.75
N TYR A 9 -6.85 -14.19 13.95
CA TYR A 9 -6.72 -12.96 14.72
C TYR A 9 -6.08 -11.86 13.89
N PHE A 10 -6.63 -10.67 13.95
CA PHE A 10 -6.02 -9.43 13.48
C PHE A 10 -5.42 -8.71 14.69
N TYR A 11 -4.10 -8.57 14.71
CA TYR A 11 -3.41 -7.89 15.80
C TYR A 11 -3.38 -6.38 15.56
N LEU A 12 -3.98 -5.63 16.48
CA LEU A 12 -3.93 -4.18 16.53
C LEU A 12 -3.15 -3.77 17.79
N PRO A 13 -1.97 -3.13 17.66
CA PRO A 13 -1.12 -2.79 18.80
C PRO A 13 -1.81 -1.92 19.86
N ASP A 14 -1.44 -2.11 21.13
CA ASP A 14 -2.00 -1.37 22.29
C ASP A 14 -2.00 0.16 22.12
N VAL A 15 -0.99 0.73 21.45
CA VAL A 15 -0.94 2.19 21.19
C VAL A 15 -2.15 2.72 20.43
N TYR A 16 -2.86 1.86 19.69
CA TYR A 16 -4.11 2.18 19.01
C TYR A 16 -5.32 2.06 19.91
N TRP A 17 -5.35 1.04 20.78
CA TRP A 17 -6.43 0.85 21.73
C TRP A 17 -6.42 1.93 22.81
N GLN A 18 -5.23 2.26 23.33
CA GLN A 18 -5.04 3.29 24.36
C GLN A 18 -5.32 4.70 23.83
N ALA A 19 -5.12 4.93 22.53
CA ALA A 19 -5.45 6.21 21.90
C ALA A 19 -6.96 6.42 21.75
N SER A 20 -7.79 5.38 21.96
CA SER A 20 -9.24 5.55 21.85
C SER A 20 -10.09 4.61 22.70
N ASN A 21 -10.65 5.16 23.79
CA ASN A 21 -11.74 4.55 24.56
C ASN A 21 -13.02 4.31 23.73
N GLN A 22 -13.09 4.81 22.49
CA GLN A 22 -14.25 4.72 21.61
C GLN A 22 -14.09 3.68 20.49
N LEU A 23 -12.91 3.08 20.30
CA LEU A 23 -12.67 2.17 19.16
C LEU A 23 -13.70 1.06 19.10
N SER A 24 -13.92 0.31 20.19
CA SER A 24 -14.91 -0.78 20.21
C SER A 24 -16.31 -0.31 19.82
N SER A 25 -16.76 0.83 20.38
CA SER A 25 -18.07 1.43 20.05
C SER A 25 -18.16 1.81 18.58
N MET A 26 -17.10 2.39 18.01
CA MET A 26 -17.06 2.76 16.59
C MET A 26 -17.09 1.53 15.67
N LEU A 27 -16.36 0.47 16.01
CA LEU A 27 -16.40 -0.79 15.25
C LEU A 27 -17.78 -1.45 15.33
N ASP A 28 -18.38 -1.49 16.52
CA ASP A 28 -19.73 -2.04 16.73
C ASP A 28 -20.77 -1.21 15.97
N ASN A 29 -20.66 0.12 15.97
CA ASN A 29 -21.54 0.99 15.22
C ASN A 29 -21.45 0.72 13.72
N TYR A 30 -20.25 0.50 13.19
CA TYR A 30 -20.08 0.13 11.78
C TYR A 30 -20.68 -1.25 11.49
N LEU A 31 -20.38 -2.26 12.30
CA LEU A 31 -20.86 -3.64 12.07
C LEU A 31 -22.38 -3.77 12.18
N ASN A 32 -23.01 -2.94 13.02
CA ASN A 32 -24.47 -2.86 13.13
C ASN A 32 -25.12 -1.92 12.11
N GLY A 33 -24.33 -1.28 11.23
CA GLY A 33 -24.82 -0.39 10.18
C GLY A 33 -25.27 0.98 10.65
N PHE A 34 -24.92 1.40 11.87
CA PHE A 34 -25.23 2.72 12.40
C PHE A 34 -24.36 3.83 11.79
N ILE A 35 -23.15 3.48 11.33
CA ILE A 35 -22.25 4.41 10.63
C ILE A 35 -21.68 3.76 9.37
N LYS A 36 -21.25 4.59 8.42
CA LYS A 36 -20.60 4.17 7.19
C LYS A 36 -19.09 4.08 7.39
N LEU A 37 -18.42 3.41 6.45
CA LEU A 37 -16.97 3.27 6.48
C LEU A 37 -16.22 4.62 6.39
N GLY A 38 -16.83 5.62 5.72
CA GLY A 38 -16.31 6.99 5.67
C GLY A 38 -16.28 7.66 7.05
N ASP A 39 -17.37 7.55 7.81
CA ASP A 39 -17.47 8.11 9.17
C ASP A 39 -16.40 7.51 10.10
N LEU A 40 -16.18 6.19 9.97
CA LEU A 40 -15.15 5.49 10.73
C LEU A 40 -13.74 5.94 10.34
N TRP A 41 -13.51 6.23 9.06
CA TRP A 41 -12.25 6.78 8.58
C TRP A 41 -12.00 8.21 9.11
N GLU A 42 -13.02 9.07 9.09
CA GLU A 42 -12.90 10.43 9.62
C GLU A 42 -12.55 10.42 11.10
N TRP A 43 -13.27 9.64 11.90
CA TRP A 43 -12.95 9.42 13.31
C TRP A 43 -11.52 8.91 13.51
N HIS A 44 -11.08 7.98 12.66
CA HIS A 44 -9.74 7.42 12.73
C HIS A 44 -8.67 8.50 12.51
N VAL A 45 -8.83 9.34 11.48
CA VAL A 45 -7.89 10.42 11.17
C VAL A 45 -7.88 11.47 12.29
N ASP A 46 -9.04 11.80 12.86
CA ASP A 46 -9.16 12.80 13.93
C ASP A 46 -8.56 12.33 15.26
N THR A 47 -8.73 11.05 15.60
CA THR A 47 -8.25 10.47 16.86
C THR A 47 -6.75 10.13 16.80
N HIS A 48 -6.21 9.90 15.60
CA HIS A 48 -4.82 9.50 15.40
C HIS A 48 -4.04 10.44 14.44
N PRO A 49 -3.97 11.76 14.75
CA PRO A 49 -3.41 12.75 13.84
C PRO A 49 -1.90 12.59 13.62
N GLY A 50 -1.16 12.05 14.60
CA GLY A 50 0.30 11.89 14.57
C GLY A 50 0.81 10.48 14.27
N LEU A 51 -0.05 9.46 14.32
CA LEU A 51 0.38 8.10 14.01
C LEU A 51 0.44 7.95 12.48
N LYS A 52 1.62 7.59 11.92
CA LYS A 52 1.83 7.17 10.50
C LYS A 52 1.08 5.86 10.19
N SER A 53 -0.22 5.86 10.40
CA SER A 53 -1.03 4.70 10.75
C SER A 53 -2.29 4.55 9.90
N ASP A 54 -2.43 5.36 8.85
CA ASP A 54 -3.36 5.05 7.76
C ASP A 54 -3.16 3.62 7.26
N GLY A 55 -1.93 3.12 7.34
CA GLY A 55 -1.62 1.72 7.14
C GLY A 55 -2.35 0.79 8.12
N LEU A 56 -2.38 1.04 9.43
CA LEU A 56 -3.10 0.15 10.36
C LEU A 56 -4.60 0.11 10.08
N PHE A 57 -5.20 1.26 9.76
CA PHE A 57 -6.59 1.28 9.34
C PHE A 57 -6.80 0.46 8.07
N ALA A 58 -6.05 0.74 7.00
CA ALA A 58 -6.19 0.07 5.71
C ALA A 58 -5.82 -1.42 5.73
N TRP A 59 -4.94 -1.84 6.65
CA TRP A 59 -4.31 -3.16 6.64
C TRP A 59 -4.76 -4.10 7.74
N ILE A 60 -5.26 -3.58 8.85
CA ILE A 60 -5.71 -4.42 9.96
C ILE A 60 -7.20 -4.21 10.17
N ILE A 61 -7.62 -2.97 10.42
CA ILE A 61 -9.02 -2.66 10.76
C ILE A 61 -9.95 -2.93 9.58
N LEU A 62 -9.64 -2.39 8.40
CA LEU A 62 -10.51 -2.52 7.23
C LEU A 62 -10.68 -3.97 6.76
N PRO A 63 -9.61 -4.78 6.58
CA PRO A 63 -9.77 -6.19 6.23
C PRO A 63 -10.55 -6.98 7.28
N TYR A 64 -10.30 -6.73 8.58
CA TYR A 64 -11.06 -7.33 9.68
C TYR A 64 -12.56 -7.02 9.55
N LEU A 65 -12.92 -5.74 9.39
CA LEU A 65 -14.31 -5.31 9.30
C LEU A 65 -15.03 -5.89 8.08
N CYS A 66 -14.36 -5.91 6.92
CA CYS A 66 -14.95 -6.49 5.72
C CYS A 66 -15.10 -8.03 5.80
N LEU A 67 -14.17 -8.72 6.47
CA LEU A 67 -14.32 -10.16 6.75
C LEU A 67 -15.46 -10.42 7.73
N LYS A 68 -15.57 -9.63 8.81
CA LYS A 68 -16.65 -9.73 9.78
C LYS A 68 -18.02 -9.46 9.19
N SER A 69 -18.16 -8.47 8.29
CA SER A 69 -19.44 -8.20 7.61
C SER A 69 -19.86 -9.36 6.69
N ARG A 70 -18.91 -10.18 6.23
CA ARG A 70 -19.13 -11.45 5.52
C ARG A 70 -19.34 -12.65 6.44
N LYS A 71 -19.46 -12.43 7.75
CA LYS A 71 -19.58 -13.46 8.79
C LYS A 71 -18.40 -14.45 8.82
N PHE A 72 -17.24 -14.03 8.34
CA PHE A 72 -16.02 -14.82 8.49
C PHE A 72 -15.57 -14.78 9.96
N GLU A 73 -15.23 -15.94 10.51
CA GLU A 73 -14.81 -16.07 11.90
C GLU A 73 -13.38 -15.57 12.10
N CYS A 74 -13.26 -14.31 12.53
CA CYS A 74 -12.01 -13.70 12.95
C CYS A 74 -12.24 -12.73 14.13
N GLU A 75 -11.17 -12.42 14.86
CA GLU A 75 -11.21 -11.51 16.01
C GLU A 75 -10.14 -10.43 15.86
N LEU A 76 -10.43 -9.23 16.37
CA LEU A 76 -9.46 -8.16 16.52
C LEU A 76 -8.92 -8.20 17.96
N VAL A 77 -7.60 -8.28 18.11
CA VAL A 77 -6.96 -8.48 19.43
C VAL A 77 -5.88 -7.43 19.69
N ASP A 78 -5.72 -7.08 20.96
CA ASP A 78 -4.71 -6.17 21.51
C ASP A 78 -3.44 -6.91 21.95
N LYS A 79 -3.54 -8.22 22.18
CA LYS A 79 -2.44 -9.10 22.58
C LYS A 79 -2.33 -10.28 21.62
N ILE A 80 -1.10 -10.63 21.28
CA ILE A 80 -0.82 -11.76 20.40
C ILE A 80 -1.18 -13.05 21.15
N PRO A 81 -2.12 -13.86 20.61
CA PRO A 81 -2.53 -15.11 21.26
C PRO A 81 -1.44 -16.17 21.18
N LYS A 82 -1.57 -17.21 22.01
CA LYS A 82 -0.63 -18.33 22.05
C LYS A 82 -0.94 -19.43 21.03
N GLN A 83 -2.06 -19.37 20.32
CA GLN A 83 -2.41 -20.29 19.25
C GLN A 83 -3.21 -19.59 18.15
N GLY A 84 -3.25 -20.20 16.96
CA GLY A 84 -4.04 -19.75 15.82
C GLY A 84 -3.22 -19.03 14.74
N ILE A 85 -3.91 -18.48 13.76
CA ILE A 85 -3.31 -17.64 12.71
C ILE A 85 -3.41 -16.19 13.16
N VAL A 86 -2.29 -15.50 13.24
CA VAL A 86 -2.24 -14.10 13.66
C VAL A 86 -1.75 -13.26 12.48
N ILE A 87 -2.57 -12.28 12.09
CA ILE A 87 -2.28 -11.32 11.03
C ILE A 87 -1.74 -10.05 11.69
N LEU A 88 -0.49 -9.69 11.37
CA LEU A 88 0.21 -8.59 12.02
C LEU A 88 0.74 -7.56 11.01
N PRO A 89 0.78 -6.28 11.38
CA PRO A 89 1.40 -5.25 10.57
C PRO A 89 2.90 -5.12 10.89
N ARG A 90 3.78 -5.33 9.91
CA ARG A 90 5.23 -5.41 10.10
C ARG A 90 5.85 -4.23 10.85
N LYS A 91 5.37 -3.03 10.57
CA LYS A 91 5.93 -1.78 11.11
C LYS A 91 5.68 -1.61 12.62
N PHE A 92 4.81 -2.42 13.22
CA PHE A 92 4.40 -2.29 14.62
C PHE A 92 4.69 -3.54 15.44
N VAL A 93 5.65 -4.35 14.98
CA VAL A 93 6.15 -5.50 15.70
C VAL A 93 7.67 -5.42 15.76
N GLU A 94 8.22 -5.76 16.93
CA GLU A 94 9.66 -5.83 17.17
C GLU A 94 10.31 -6.93 16.33
N ASP A 95 11.55 -6.72 15.91
CA ASP A 95 12.26 -7.64 14.99
C ASP A 95 12.54 -9.02 15.60
N ASP A 96 12.59 -9.11 16.93
CA ASP A 96 12.83 -10.34 17.68
C ASP A 96 11.54 -11.08 18.11
N LEU A 97 10.37 -10.53 17.76
CA LEU A 97 9.08 -11.12 18.12
C LEU A 97 8.88 -12.47 17.43
N LYS A 98 8.93 -13.55 18.21
CA LYS A 98 8.69 -14.92 17.71
C LYS A 98 7.27 -15.38 17.99
N PRO A 99 6.63 -16.12 17.06
CA PRO A 99 5.36 -16.76 17.38
C PRO A 99 5.58 -17.87 18.39
N SER A 100 4.53 -18.16 19.18
CA SER A 100 4.49 -19.41 19.93
C SER A 100 4.53 -20.62 18.97
N PRO A 101 4.88 -21.82 19.45
CA PRO A 101 4.86 -23.04 18.63
C PRO A 101 3.49 -23.39 18.01
N GLN A 102 2.41 -22.84 18.54
CA GLN A 102 1.04 -23.08 18.08
C GLN A 102 0.46 -21.89 17.28
N CYS A 103 1.28 -20.87 17.01
CA CYS A 103 0.90 -19.69 16.24
C CYS A 103 1.57 -19.70 14.86
N LEU A 104 0.82 -19.30 13.85
CA LEU A 104 1.35 -18.92 12.54
C LEU A 104 1.17 -17.43 12.32
N PHE A 105 2.28 -16.73 12.06
CA PHE A 105 2.29 -15.31 11.74
C PHE A 105 2.15 -15.08 10.24
N VAL A 106 1.08 -14.40 9.87
CA VAL A 106 0.88 -13.77 8.56
C VAL A 106 1.21 -12.29 8.70
N MET A 107 2.32 -11.85 8.11
CA MET A 107 2.80 -10.48 8.25
C MET A 107 2.43 -9.63 7.04
N ILE A 108 1.73 -8.53 7.26
CA ILE A 108 1.52 -7.51 6.24
C ILE A 108 2.77 -6.64 6.17
N LYS A 109 3.49 -6.71 5.05
CA LYS A 109 4.81 -6.08 4.91
C LYS A 109 4.76 -4.55 4.92
N TYR A 110 3.76 -3.94 4.29
CA TYR A 110 3.56 -2.49 4.07
C TYR A 110 4.76 -1.58 4.41
N ASP A 111 5.54 -1.20 3.39
CA ASP A 111 6.71 -0.28 3.49
C ASP A 111 7.84 -0.71 4.43
N ALA A 112 7.82 -1.92 4.96
CA ALA A 112 8.83 -2.41 5.88
C ALA A 112 9.60 -3.62 5.33
N LYS A 113 10.70 -3.96 6.01
CA LYS A 113 11.51 -5.14 5.70
C LYS A 113 10.75 -6.43 6.04
N ILE A 114 11.20 -7.55 5.48
CA ILE A 114 10.73 -8.89 5.87
C ILE A 114 10.91 -9.09 7.38
N HIS A 115 10.10 -9.97 7.96
CA HIS A 115 10.23 -10.39 9.36
C HIS A 115 10.72 -11.83 9.43
N SER A 116 11.86 -12.05 10.09
CA SER A 116 12.53 -13.36 10.11
C SER A 116 11.66 -14.50 10.64
N TYR A 117 10.77 -14.17 11.58
CA TYR A 117 9.89 -15.12 12.27
C TYR A 117 8.47 -15.23 11.71
N SER A 118 8.18 -14.56 10.59
CA SER A 118 6.88 -14.70 9.95
C SER A 118 6.87 -15.87 8.97
N GLN A 119 5.81 -16.67 9.01
CA GLN A 119 5.69 -17.80 8.11
C GLN A 119 5.18 -17.39 6.72
N ILE A 120 4.31 -16.39 6.66
CA ILE A 120 3.74 -15.88 5.40
C ILE A 120 3.80 -14.35 5.39
N HIS A 121 4.20 -13.76 4.28
CA HIS A 121 4.09 -12.31 4.07
C HIS A 121 2.98 -11.99 3.07
N VAL A 122 2.10 -11.05 3.44
CA VAL A 122 1.16 -10.42 2.53
C VAL A 122 1.78 -9.13 2.00
N VAL A 123 1.79 -8.99 0.68
CA VAL A 123 2.28 -7.80 -0.05
C VAL A 123 1.16 -7.22 -0.92
N GLN A 124 1.27 -5.94 -1.26
CA GLN A 124 0.22 -5.21 -2.01
C GLN A 124 0.73 -4.59 -3.31
N ASN A 125 2.00 -4.79 -3.63
CA ASN A 125 2.55 -4.56 -4.95
C ASN A 125 2.81 -5.94 -5.56
N PRO A 126 2.17 -6.30 -6.69
CA PRO A 126 2.42 -7.59 -7.32
C PRO A 126 3.85 -7.70 -7.89
N GLN A 127 4.55 -6.58 -8.04
CA GLN A 127 5.96 -6.48 -8.43
C GLN A 127 6.91 -6.33 -7.22
N ASP A 128 6.42 -6.51 -5.98
CA ASP A 128 7.30 -6.53 -4.81
C ASP A 128 8.39 -7.58 -5.03
N GLU A 129 9.63 -7.23 -4.72
CA GLU A 129 10.80 -8.10 -4.90
C GLU A 129 10.59 -9.49 -4.27
N LEU A 130 9.79 -9.58 -3.21
CA LEU A 130 9.45 -10.84 -2.56
C LEU A 130 8.64 -11.78 -3.45
N ILE A 131 7.79 -11.24 -4.32
CA ILE A 131 7.05 -12.02 -5.31
C ILE A 131 8.00 -12.44 -6.42
N LEU A 132 8.84 -11.52 -6.90
CA LEU A 132 9.70 -11.75 -8.06
C LEU A 132 10.90 -12.68 -7.78
N GLN A 133 11.47 -12.62 -6.58
CA GLN A 133 12.66 -13.40 -6.23
C GLN A 133 12.37 -14.90 -6.06
N ASN A 134 11.09 -15.32 -6.05
CA ASN A 134 10.67 -16.73 -5.95
C ASN A 134 11.44 -17.52 -4.89
N SER A 135 11.81 -16.84 -3.79
CA SER A 135 12.64 -17.42 -2.76
C SER A 135 11.83 -18.49 -2.03
N SER A 136 12.24 -19.75 -2.11
CA SER A 136 11.61 -20.86 -1.38
C SER A 136 11.62 -20.66 0.14
N LEU A 137 12.45 -19.75 0.64
CA LEU A 137 12.51 -19.39 2.04
C LEU A 137 11.26 -18.59 2.46
N TRP A 138 10.73 -17.67 1.66
CA TRP A 138 9.64 -16.80 2.12
C TRP A 138 8.35 -17.09 1.36
N LYS A 139 7.28 -17.44 2.09
CA LYS A 139 5.97 -17.62 1.47
C LYS A 139 5.28 -16.29 1.35
N ASN A 140 5.25 -15.74 0.14
CA ASN A 140 4.65 -14.44 -0.12
C ASN A 140 3.28 -14.61 -0.79
N HIS A 141 2.36 -13.69 -0.54
CA HIS A 141 1.06 -13.66 -1.19
C HIS A 141 0.65 -12.22 -1.50
N TYR A 142 0.25 -11.96 -2.73
CA TYR A 142 -0.28 -10.67 -3.12
C TYR A 142 -1.76 -10.59 -2.79
N ILE A 143 -2.16 -9.51 -2.11
CA ILE A 143 -3.57 -9.11 -1.95
C ILE A 143 -3.65 -7.63 -2.29
N SER A 144 -4.60 -7.24 -3.14
CA SER A 144 -4.74 -5.85 -3.57
C SER A 144 -5.06 -4.92 -2.39
N HIS A 145 -4.66 -3.65 -2.50
CA HIS A 145 -5.11 -2.60 -1.59
C HIS A 145 -6.61 -2.34 -1.77
N TYR A 146 -7.33 -2.12 -0.66
CA TYR A 146 -8.71 -1.62 -0.66
C TYR A 146 -8.79 -0.19 -1.24
N LEU A 147 -9.94 0.20 -1.78
CA LEU A 147 -10.19 1.61 -2.07
C LEU A 147 -10.21 2.46 -0.78
N GLN A 148 -9.94 3.75 -0.90
CA GLN A 148 -10.09 4.70 0.20
C GLN A 148 -11.54 4.67 0.74
N PRO A 149 -11.74 4.43 2.04
CA PRO A 149 -13.04 4.57 2.70
C PRO A 149 -13.72 5.91 2.42
N GLY A 150 -15.02 5.88 2.14
CA GLY A 150 -15.83 7.09 1.98
C GLY A 150 -15.52 7.92 0.74
N LEU A 151 -14.85 7.34 -0.27
CA LEU A 151 -14.45 8.06 -1.48
C LEU A 151 -15.62 8.83 -2.11
N LEU A 152 -15.51 10.15 -2.20
CA LEU A 152 -16.43 11.01 -2.92
C LEU A 152 -15.91 11.18 -4.35
N PRO A 153 -16.68 10.77 -5.38
CA PRO A 153 -16.26 10.92 -6.76
C PRO A 153 -16.28 12.39 -7.19
N ARG A 154 -15.64 12.68 -8.33
CA ARG A 154 -15.73 13.98 -8.98
C ARG A 154 -17.19 14.38 -9.18
N ASN A 155 -17.53 15.61 -8.80
CA ASN A 155 -18.89 16.12 -8.95
C ASN A 155 -19.24 16.24 -10.44
N SER A 156 -20.31 15.56 -10.87
CA SER A 156 -20.79 15.59 -12.25
C SER A 156 -21.23 16.99 -12.69
N GLN A 157 -21.62 17.86 -11.76
CA GLN A 157 -21.99 19.25 -12.06
C GLN A 157 -20.80 20.09 -12.54
N ASN A 158 -19.56 19.64 -12.33
CA ASN A 158 -18.37 20.31 -12.87
C ASN A 158 -18.24 20.13 -14.40
N GLY A 159 -19.05 19.28 -15.03
CA GLY A 159 -19.06 19.09 -16.49
C GLY A 159 -17.67 18.85 -17.05
N ASP A 160 -17.36 19.54 -18.16
CA ASP A 160 -16.08 19.46 -18.87
C ASP A 160 -14.94 20.32 -18.29
N ARG A 161 -15.16 20.95 -17.13
CA ARG A 161 -14.13 21.71 -16.43
C ARG A 161 -12.87 20.84 -16.22
N PHE A 162 -11.71 21.39 -16.52
CA PHE A 162 -10.43 20.71 -16.33
C PHE A 162 -9.35 21.69 -15.87
N GLN A 163 -9.39 22.03 -14.58
CA GLN A 163 -8.52 23.06 -13.98
C GLN A 163 -7.92 22.65 -12.64
N ASN A 164 -8.61 21.81 -11.85
CA ASN A 164 -8.18 21.47 -10.49
C ASN A 164 -7.34 20.19 -10.47
N LEU A 165 -6.07 20.34 -10.10
CA LEU A 165 -5.06 19.29 -10.07
C LEU A 165 -4.67 18.96 -8.64
N ALA A 166 -4.60 17.67 -8.31
CA ALA A 166 -4.37 17.25 -6.93
C ALA A 166 -3.30 16.16 -6.78
N PHE A 167 -2.54 16.25 -5.69
CA PHE A 167 -1.77 15.13 -5.13
C PHE A 167 -2.41 14.64 -3.84
N PHE A 168 -2.65 13.33 -3.77
CA PHE A 168 -3.18 12.65 -2.58
C PHE A 168 -2.09 11.84 -1.86
N GLY A 169 -1.59 12.34 -0.75
CA GLY A 169 -0.62 11.64 0.09
C GLY A 169 0.19 12.57 0.97
N LEU A 170 1.13 12.00 1.73
CA LEU A 170 2.09 12.80 2.48
C LEU A 170 3.02 13.54 1.52
N GLU A 171 3.23 14.83 1.75
CA GLU A 171 4.07 15.71 0.92
C GLU A 171 5.52 15.21 0.80
N GLU A 172 6.04 14.50 1.81
CA GLU A 172 7.36 13.84 1.78
C GLU A 172 7.48 12.77 0.68
N ASN A 173 6.35 12.28 0.16
CA ASN A 173 6.28 11.32 -0.93
C ASN A 173 6.08 11.97 -2.30
N LEU A 174 6.00 13.29 -2.39
CA LEU A 174 5.88 14.01 -3.66
C LEU A 174 7.27 14.44 -4.14
N ALA A 175 7.52 14.29 -5.44
CA ALA A 175 8.74 14.74 -6.10
C ALA A 175 9.05 16.21 -5.71
N PRO A 176 10.30 16.54 -5.30
CA PRO A 176 10.70 17.88 -4.89
C PRO A 176 10.32 18.99 -5.88
N GLU A 177 10.45 18.69 -7.17
CA GLU A 177 10.16 19.59 -8.29
C GLU A 177 8.69 20.03 -8.30
N LEU A 178 7.77 19.20 -7.82
CA LEU A 178 6.32 19.48 -7.82
C LEU A 178 5.85 20.27 -6.58
N LYS A 179 6.81 20.70 -5.75
CA LYS A 179 6.56 21.47 -4.52
C LYS A 179 7.12 22.89 -4.59
N THR A 180 7.83 23.23 -5.66
CA THR A 180 8.49 24.54 -5.76
C THR A 180 7.50 25.62 -6.18
N ASN A 181 7.82 26.88 -5.88
CA ASN A 181 7.01 28.01 -6.32
C ASN A 181 6.99 28.12 -7.84
N GLU A 182 8.10 27.79 -8.51
CA GLU A 182 8.21 27.81 -9.97
C GLU A 182 7.20 26.85 -10.61
N TRP A 183 7.04 25.64 -10.06
CA TRP A 183 6.03 24.68 -10.52
C TRP A 183 4.60 25.21 -10.31
N ILE A 184 4.32 25.76 -9.13
CA ILE A 184 3.01 26.32 -8.78
C ILE A 184 2.66 27.48 -9.70
N ASP A 185 3.59 28.41 -9.91
CA ASP A 185 3.41 29.59 -10.76
C ASP A 185 3.26 29.21 -12.23
N GLN A 186 4.01 28.20 -12.69
CA GLN A 186 3.85 27.65 -14.04
C GLN A 186 2.44 27.09 -14.24
N LEU A 187 1.95 26.23 -13.35
CA LEU A 187 0.60 25.69 -13.43
C LEU A 187 -0.47 26.79 -13.38
N LYS A 188 -0.29 27.77 -12.49
CA LYS A 188 -1.20 28.91 -12.38
C LYS A 188 -1.23 29.75 -13.66
N SER A 189 -0.09 29.99 -14.30
CA SER A 189 0.00 30.72 -15.57
C SER A 189 -0.74 30.00 -16.72
N LEU A 190 -0.87 28.68 -16.63
CA LEU A 190 -1.60 27.84 -17.58
C LEU A 190 -3.09 27.69 -17.24
N GLY A 191 -3.55 28.31 -16.14
CA GLY A 191 -4.93 28.28 -15.67
C GLY A 191 -5.29 27.07 -14.81
N TYR A 192 -4.29 26.36 -14.27
CA TYR A 192 -4.52 25.24 -13.35
C TYR A 192 -4.41 25.66 -11.87
N ASN A 193 -5.20 25.00 -11.03
CA ASN A 193 -5.11 25.09 -9.58
C ASN A 193 -4.41 23.82 -9.06
N TRP A 194 -3.24 23.95 -8.43
CA TRP A 194 -2.51 22.83 -7.82
C TRP A 194 -2.80 22.72 -6.33
N SER A 195 -3.01 21.50 -5.85
CA SER A 195 -3.24 21.26 -4.42
C SER A 195 -2.63 19.95 -3.93
N ILE A 196 -1.89 20.04 -2.84
CA ILE A 196 -1.52 18.87 -2.02
C ILE A 196 -2.65 18.68 -1.01
N ILE A 197 -3.42 17.60 -1.17
CA ILE A 197 -4.65 17.41 -0.42
C ILE A 197 -4.32 17.01 1.02
N ASN A 198 -4.92 17.73 1.96
CA ASN A 198 -4.81 17.43 3.39
C ASN A 198 -5.28 16.00 3.67
N ARG A 199 -4.60 15.30 4.60
CA ARG A 199 -4.92 13.93 5.03
C ARG A 199 -6.39 13.70 5.36
N LYS A 200 -7.05 14.67 6.01
CA LYS A 200 -8.48 14.59 6.36
C LYS A 200 -9.40 14.53 5.13
N LYS A 201 -8.94 15.00 3.98
CA LYS A 201 -9.69 15.07 2.72
C LYS A 201 -9.21 14.07 1.67
N TRP A 202 -8.41 13.07 2.04
CA TRP A 202 -7.92 12.09 1.06
C TRP A 202 -9.01 11.26 0.38
N TYR A 203 -10.23 11.27 0.93
CA TYR A 203 -11.39 10.64 0.33
C TYR A 203 -12.14 11.54 -0.66
N ASP A 204 -11.87 12.86 -0.68
CA ASP A 204 -12.69 13.83 -1.41
C ASP A 204 -12.08 14.22 -2.77
N TYR A 205 -12.68 13.72 -3.85
CA TYR A 205 -12.31 14.05 -5.22
C TYR A 205 -13.36 14.94 -5.89
N SER A 206 -14.36 15.42 -5.15
CA SER A 206 -15.53 16.11 -5.68
C SER A 206 -15.16 17.33 -6.54
N ASP A 207 -14.07 18.00 -6.20
CA ASP A 207 -13.57 19.17 -6.92
C ASP A 207 -12.27 18.92 -7.72
N VAL A 208 -11.85 17.66 -7.89
CA VAL A 208 -10.59 17.32 -8.57
C VAL A 208 -10.86 16.91 -10.02
N ASP A 209 -10.09 17.48 -10.96
CA ASP A 209 -10.19 17.19 -12.39
C ASP A 209 -9.08 16.25 -12.90
N ALA A 210 -7.90 16.24 -12.27
CA ALA A 210 -6.86 15.23 -12.51
C ALA A 210 -6.01 14.99 -11.25
N VAL A 211 -5.51 13.76 -11.11
CA VAL A 211 -4.51 13.41 -10.09
C VAL A 211 -3.12 13.39 -10.70
N ILE A 212 -2.16 14.05 -10.04
CA ILE A 212 -0.74 13.93 -10.35
C ILE A 212 -0.07 13.25 -9.17
N ALA A 213 0.59 12.11 -9.41
CA ALA A 213 1.31 11.40 -8.36
C ALA A 213 2.63 10.82 -8.86
N VAL A 214 3.69 11.58 -8.59
CA VAL A 214 5.06 11.23 -8.91
C VAL A 214 5.90 11.34 -7.66
N ARG A 215 6.54 10.24 -7.23
CA ARG A 215 7.45 10.23 -6.08
C ARG A 215 8.83 10.78 -6.42
N SER A 216 9.30 10.48 -7.62
CA SER A 216 10.54 10.96 -8.18
C SER A 216 10.51 10.83 -9.70
N PHE A 217 11.36 11.60 -10.36
CA PHE A 217 11.66 11.46 -11.78
C PHE A 217 12.91 10.62 -12.04
N ASP A 218 13.55 10.12 -10.97
CA ASP A 218 14.59 9.11 -11.12
C ASP A 218 13.95 7.74 -11.40
N SER A 219 14.68 6.84 -12.07
CA SER A 219 14.15 5.55 -12.52
C SER A 219 13.90 4.54 -11.37
N ARG A 220 13.63 5.01 -10.15
CA ARG A 220 13.29 4.17 -9.00
C ARG A 220 11.90 3.58 -9.16
N SER A 221 11.79 2.29 -8.85
CA SER A 221 10.58 1.50 -9.04
C SER A 221 9.61 1.53 -7.86
N TYR A 222 10.06 1.81 -6.63
CA TYR A 222 9.22 1.86 -5.43
C TYR A 222 8.42 0.55 -5.17
N ASP A 223 9.11 -0.58 -5.18
CA ASP A 223 8.50 -1.93 -5.22
C ASP A 223 7.65 -2.34 -4.02
N VAL A 224 7.64 -1.57 -2.94
CA VAL A 224 6.81 -1.86 -1.75
C VAL A 224 5.48 -1.10 -1.76
N LYS A 225 5.34 -0.09 -2.64
CA LYS A 225 4.19 0.82 -2.62
C LYS A 225 3.02 0.23 -3.42
N PRO A 226 1.79 0.22 -2.86
CA PRO A 226 0.61 -0.18 -3.59
C PRO A 226 0.14 0.93 -4.56
N ALA A 227 -0.59 0.53 -5.59
CA ALA A 227 -1.19 1.43 -6.58
C ALA A 227 -2.46 2.16 -6.09
N SER A 228 -2.56 2.48 -4.80
CA SER A 228 -3.81 2.99 -4.19
C SER A 228 -4.29 4.31 -4.80
N LYS A 229 -3.38 5.20 -5.19
CA LYS A 229 -3.72 6.45 -5.88
C LYS A 229 -4.41 6.19 -7.22
N LEU A 230 -3.92 5.22 -7.99
CA LEU A 230 -4.53 4.84 -9.27
C LEU A 230 -5.94 4.26 -9.06
N TYR A 231 -6.11 3.35 -8.09
CA TYR A 231 -7.42 2.75 -7.81
C TYR A 231 -8.45 3.81 -7.38
N ASN A 232 -8.05 4.73 -6.51
CA ASN A 232 -8.92 5.80 -6.05
C ASN A 232 -9.28 6.77 -7.19
N SER A 233 -8.31 7.16 -8.03
CA SER A 233 -8.56 7.98 -9.22
C SER A 233 -9.56 7.34 -10.19
N TRP A 234 -9.39 6.05 -10.48
CA TRP A 234 -10.32 5.27 -11.30
C TRP A 234 -11.74 5.28 -10.73
N GLN A 235 -11.88 4.96 -9.44
CA GLN A 235 -13.19 4.93 -8.79
C GLN A 235 -13.84 6.32 -8.70
N ALA A 236 -13.03 7.36 -8.49
CA ALA A 236 -13.51 8.74 -8.40
C ALA A 236 -13.90 9.34 -9.76
N GLY A 237 -13.54 8.69 -10.87
CA GLY A 237 -13.79 9.20 -12.21
C GLY A 237 -12.87 10.37 -12.57
N VAL A 238 -11.59 10.27 -12.21
CA VAL A 238 -10.58 11.32 -12.44
C VAL A 238 -9.37 10.71 -13.15
N PRO A 239 -8.90 11.26 -14.30
CA PRO A 239 -7.67 10.83 -14.95
C PRO A 239 -6.44 10.93 -14.03
N ALA A 240 -5.54 9.97 -14.15
CA ALA A 240 -4.31 9.91 -13.37
C ALA A 240 -3.07 10.13 -14.26
N ILE A 241 -2.17 11.01 -13.80
CA ILE A 241 -0.84 11.26 -14.35
C ILE A 241 0.17 10.79 -13.29
N LEU A 242 0.90 9.71 -13.59
CA LEU A 242 1.63 8.94 -12.60
C LEU A 242 3.09 8.75 -12.97
N GLY A 243 3.96 8.65 -11.95
CA GLY A 243 5.35 8.27 -12.15
C GLY A 243 5.51 6.81 -12.56
N ALA A 244 6.73 6.43 -12.92
CA ALA A 244 7.15 5.08 -13.31
C ALA A 244 7.20 4.06 -12.15
N GLU A 245 6.31 4.14 -11.17
CA GLU A 245 6.26 3.22 -10.03
C GLU A 245 5.82 1.81 -10.50
N SER A 246 6.43 0.77 -9.93
CA SER A 246 6.21 -0.61 -10.36
C SER A 246 4.79 -1.10 -10.11
N SER A 247 4.12 -0.61 -9.08
CA SER A 247 2.72 -0.95 -8.83
C SER A 247 1.77 -0.36 -9.86
N PHE A 248 2.00 0.87 -10.35
CA PHE A 248 1.18 1.44 -11.43
C PHE A 248 1.40 0.68 -12.72
N ARG A 249 2.66 0.39 -13.08
CA ARG A 249 3.02 -0.39 -14.26
C ARG A 249 2.44 -1.80 -14.25
N ALA A 250 2.39 -2.44 -13.08
CA ALA A 250 1.80 -3.77 -12.94
C ALA A 250 0.29 -3.80 -13.16
N GLU A 251 -0.37 -2.68 -12.88
CA GLU A 251 -1.81 -2.51 -13.06
C GLU A 251 -2.16 -1.94 -14.45
N ARG A 252 -1.15 -1.69 -15.31
CA ARG A 252 -1.36 -1.15 -16.65
C ARG A 252 -1.74 -2.26 -17.63
N ASN A 253 -2.90 -2.12 -18.24
CA ASN A 253 -3.36 -2.90 -19.39
C ASN A 253 -3.39 -2.08 -20.69
N SER A 254 -3.58 -0.76 -20.60
CA SER A 254 -3.64 0.13 -21.76
C SER A 254 -3.21 1.56 -21.42
N GLU A 255 -3.03 2.39 -22.46
CA GLU A 255 -2.77 3.82 -22.31
C GLU A 255 -3.94 4.60 -21.66
N LEU A 256 -5.15 4.03 -21.61
CA LEU A 256 -6.32 4.65 -20.98
C LEU A 256 -6.35 4.47 -19.45
N ASP A 257 -5.45 3.65 -18.90
CA ASP A 257 -5.39 3.39 -17.45
C ASP A 257 -4.84 4.59 -16.69
N TYR A 258 -3.74 5.17 -17.19
CA TYR A 258 -3.12 6.38 -16.69
C TYR A 258 -2.06 6.85 -17.69
N ILE A 259 -1.67 8.13 -17.58
CA ILE A 259 -0.53 8.69 -18.33
C ILE A 259 0.72 8.54 -17.46
N GLU A 260 1.71 7.81 -17.95
CA GLU A 260 3.02 7.71 -17.28
C GLU A 260 3.90 8.90 -17.66
N VAL A 261 4.59 9.48 -16.66
CA VAL A 261 5.50 10.61 -16.86
C VAL A 261 6.85 10.38 -16.17
N THR A 262 7.90 10.93 -16.77
CA THR A 262 9.27 10.89 -16.25
C THR A 262 9.91 12.26 -16.12
N SER A 263 9.16 13.35 -16.34
CA SER A 263 9.62 14.71 -16.05
C SER A 263 8.47 15.70 -15.82
N PRO A 264 8.71 16.87 -15.20
CA PRO A 264 7.70 17.93 -15.08
C PRO A 264 7.12 18.39 -16.42
N GLU A 265 7.93 18.46 -17.48
CA GLU A 265 7.49 18.88 -18.82
C GLU A 265 6.50 17.89 -19.43
N GLN A 266 6.69 16.60 -19.18
CA GLN A 266 5.75 15.56 -19.60
C GLN A 266 4.41 15.67 -18.84
N ILE A 267 4.42 16.13 -17.59
CA ILE A 267 3.17 16.42 -16.86
C ILE A 267 2.42 17.55 -17.56
N ILE A 268 3.09 18.65 -17.91
CA ILE A 268 2.46 19.77 -18.63
C ILE A 268 1.88 19.29 -19.98
N THR A 269 2.66 18.52 -20.73
CA THR A 269 2.22 17.93 -22.02
C THR A 269 0.98 17.05 -21.83
N ALA A 270 0.97 16.20 -20.81
CA ALA A 270 -0.17 15.35 -20.48
C ALA A 270 -1.42 16.17 -20.11
N LEU A 271 -1.25 17.22 -19.32
CA LEU A 271 -2.34 18.13 -18.94
C LEU A 271 -2.93 18.85 -20.17
N GLU A 272 -2.08 19.35 -21.07
CA GLU A 272 -2.54 19.99 -22.32
C GLU A 272 -3.30 19.01 -23.22
N SER A 273 -2.79 17.79 -23.37
CA SER A 273 -3.47 16.72 -24.11
C SER A 273 -4.85 16.44 -23.52
N LEU A 274 -4.93 16.23 -22.20
CA LEU A 274 -6.21 16.02 -21.52
C LEU A 274 -7.13 17.23 -21.65
N ARG A 275 -6.66 18.46 -21.47
CA ARG A 275 -7.47 19.68 -21.55
C ARG A 275 -8.09 19.87 -22.94
N THR A 276 -7.30 19.67 -23.99
CA THR A 276 -7.71 19.89 -25.38
C THR A 276 -8.47 18.72 -26.00
N ASN A 277 -8.49 17.55 -25.33
CA ASN A 277 -9.16 16.36 -25.82
C ASN A 277 -10.17 15.80 -24.78
N PRO A 278 -11.40 16.36 -24.70
CA PRO A 278 -12.46 15.86 -23.83
C PRO A 278 -12.80 14.39 -24.06
N ASP A 279 -12.77 13.92 -25.31
CA ASP A 279 -13.05 12.52 -25.65
C ASP A 279 -12.02 11.56 -25.03
N LEU A 280 -10.74 11.93 -25.03
CA LEU A 280 -9.69 11.17 -24.35
C LEU A 280 -9.96 11.12 -22.84
N ARG A 281 -10.29 12.25 -22.21
CA ARG A 281 -10.63 12.28 -20.77
C ARG A 281 -11.79 11.35 -20.47
N GLN A 282 -12.85 11.43 -21.27
CA GLN A 282 -14.04 10.60 -21.07
C GLN A 282 -13.72 9.11 -21.22
N LYS A 283 -12.94 8.73 -22.24
CA LYS A 283 -12.47 7.34 -22.43
C LYS A 283 -11.63 6.85 -21.26
N MET A 284 -10.74 7.68 -20.72
CA MET A 284 -9.96 7.33 -19.52
C MET A 284 -10.84 7.16 -18.29
N ILE A 285 -11.84 8.02 -18.10
CA ILE A 285 -12.79 7.94 -16.97
C ILE A 285 -13.62 6.66 -17.07
N GLU A 286 -14.16 6.34 -18.25
CA GLU A 286 -14.95 5.14 -18.50
C GLU A 286 -14.11 3.87 -18.30
N ASN A 287 -12.90 3.84 -18.86
CA ASN A 287 -11.96 2.76 -18.65
C ASN A 287 -11.65 2.60 -17.16
N GLY A 288 -11.31 3.69 -16.46
CA GLY A 288 -11.04 3.68 -15.02
C GLY A 288 -12.19 3.08 -14.21
N LYS A 289 -13.44 3.46 -14.47
CA LYS A 289 -14.63 2.88 -13.81
C LYS A 289 -14.77 1.37 -14.03
N GLN A 290 -14.37 0.87 -15.21
CA GLN A 290 -14.34 -0.57 -15.47
C GLN A 290 -13.20 -1.25 -14.70
N ARG A 291 -12.01 -0.63 -14.68
CA ARG A 291 -10.84 -1.14 -13.95
C ARG A 291 -11.09 -1.19 -12.44
N SER A 292 -11.75 -0.18 -11.87
CA SER A 292 -11.99 -0.09 -10.42
C SER A 292 -12.91 -1.19 -9.89
N GLN A 293 -13.71 -1.85 -10.74
CA GLN A 293 -14.59 -2.96 -10.32
C GLN A 293 -13.80 -4.09 -9.64
N GLN A 294 -12.57 -4.35 -10.08
CA GLN A 294 -11.69 -5.37 -9.49
C GLN A 294 -11.08 -4.96 -8.14
N LYS A 295 -11.27 -3.71 -7.74
CA LYS A 295 -10.74 -3.12 -6.51
C LYS A 295 -11.85 -2.80 -5.50
N LEU A 296 -13.10 -3.13 -5.82
CA LEU A 296 -14.22 -2.98 -4.90
C LEU A 296 -13.98 -3.79 -3.61
N PRO A 297 -14.45 -3.29 -2.45
CA PRO A 297 -14.24 -3.96 -1.17
C PRO A 297 -14.57 -5.44 -1.19
N ASP A 298 -15.70 -5.81 -1.79
CA ASP A 298 -16.15 -7.20 -1.92
C ASP A 298 -15.14 -8.11 -2.63
N ILE A 299 -14.54 -7.61 -3.71
CA ILE A 299 -13.54 -8.38 -4.49
C ILE A 299 -12.26 -8.55 -3.66
N VAL A 300 -11.80 -7.49 -3.01
CA VAL A 300 -10.59 -7.56 -2.16
C VAL A 300 -10.83 -8.43 -0.93
N THR A 301 -12.02 -8.38 -0.33
CA THR A 301 -12.39 -9.28 0.77
C THR A 301 -12.44 -10.74 0.32
N GLN A 302 -12.93 -11.01 -0.89
CA GLN A 302 -12.87 -12.36 -1.43
C GLN A 302 -11.42 -12.84 -1.66
N GLN A 303 -10.49 -11.96 -2.02
CA GLN A 303 -9.06 -12.31 -2.07
C GLN A 303 -8.54 -12.72 -0.69
N TRP A 304 -8.93 -11.99 0.37
CA TRP A 304 -8.58 -12.37 1.75
C TRP A 304 -9.17 -13.72 2.17
N ILE A 305 -10.45 -13.97 1.89
CA ILE A 305 -11.10 -15.26 2.17
C ILE A 305 -10.36 -16.39 1.43
N ASN A 306 -10.14 -16.22 0.12
CA ASN A 306 -9.43 -17.19 -0.69
C ASN A 306 -8.00 -17.45 -0.19
N PHE A 307 -7.28 -16.40 0.25
CA PHE A 307 -5.96 -16.54 0.86
C PHE A 307 -6.02 -17.37 2.14
N LEU A 308 -6.97 -17.07 3.03
CA LEU A 308 -7.10 -17.77 4.31
C LEU A 308 -7.46 -19.24 4.10
N GLU A 309 -8.49 -19.51 3.29
CA GLU A 309 -9.02 -20.84 3.01
C GLU A 309 -8.03 -21.72 2.24
N ASN A 310 -7.43 -21.19 1.17
CA ASN A 310 -6.64 -22.01 0.25
C ASN A 310 -5.14 -22.01 0.57
N LYS A 311 -4.66 -21.10 1.43
CA LYS A 311 -3.23 -20.98 1.76
C LYS A 311 -2.97 -20.96 3.25
N ALA A 312 -3.52 -19.99 3.99
CA ALA A 312 -3.13 -19.79 5.39
C ALA A 312 -3.47 -20.99 6.29
N PHE A 313 -4.66 -21.60 6.14
CA PHE A 313 -5.04 -22.78 6.93
C PHE A 313 -4.17 -23.99 6.65
N SER A 314 -3.90 -24.31 5.38
CA SER A 314 -3.01 -25.42 5.03
C SER A 314 -1.60 -25.20 5.57
N GLU A 315 -1.09 -23.96 5.53
CA GLU A 315 0.20 -23.63 6.10
C GLU A 315 0.22 -23.69 7.62
N TYR A 316 -0.89 -23.38 8.28
CA TYR A 316 -1.03 -23.53 9.72
C TYR A 316 -0.99 -25.00 10.15
N GLU A 317 -1.72 -25.87 9.44
CA GLU A 317 -1.68 -27.32 9.70
C GLU A 317 -0.27 -27.90 9.50
N LYS A 318 0.40 -27.52 8.40
CA LYS A 318 1.81 -27.91 8.17
C LYS A 318 2.70 -27.43 9.31
N TRP A 319 2.55 -26.18 9.74
CA TRP A 319 3.33 -25.62 10.84
C TRP A 319 3.13 -26.39 12.16
N LEU A 320 1.89 -26.74 12.50
CA LEU A 320 1.57 -27.53 13.69
C LEU A 320 2.09 -28.97 13.61
N SER A 321 2.18 -29.54 12.41
CA SER A 321 2.72 -30.89 12.21
C SER A 321 4.24 -30.98 12.40
N LEU A 322 4.95 -29.84 12.37
CA LEU A 322 6.39 -29.82 12.58
C LEU A 322 6.72 -30.08 14.05
N PRO A 323 7.71 -30.93 14.36
CA PRO A 323 8.23 -31.03 15.71
C PRO A 323 8.91 -29.71 16.09
N LYS A 324 9.03 -29.44 17.40
CA LYS A 324 9.61 -28.18 17.93
C LYS A 324 10.98 -27.85 17.32
N TYR A 325 11.84 -28.85 17.13
CA TYR A 325 13.15 -28.63 16.49
C TYR A 325 13.01 -28.22 15.00
N GLY A 326 12.01 -28.75 14.29
CA GLY A 326 11.71 -28.37 12.91
C GLY A 326 11.24 -26.92 12.81
N GLN A 327 10.39 -26.48 13.75
CA GLN A 327 9.99 -25.08 13.88
C GLN A 327 11.18 -24.15 14.20
N GLN A 328 12.12 -24.59 15.04
CA GLN A 328 13.34 -23.81 15.31
C GLN A 328 14.26 -23.72 14.08
N LEU A 329 14.49 -24.84 13.38
CA LEU A 329 15.28 -24.86 12.15
C LEU A 329 14.65 -23.98 11.05
N TYR A 330 13.32 -23.95 10.97
CA TYR A 330 12.59 -23.04 10.09
C TYR A 330 13.00 -21.59 10.31
N PHE A 331 13.13 -21.13 11.56
CA PHE A 331 13.54 -19.76 11.86
C PHE A 331 15.05 -19.54 11.66
N ILE A 332 15.90 -20.46 12.11
CA ILE A 332 17.36 -20.34 12.00
C ILE A 332 17.79 -20.21 10.54
N SER A 333 17.22 -21.02 9.64
CA SER A 333 17.55 -20.98 8.21
C SER A 333 17.29 -19.60 7.57
N ARG A 334 16.27 -18.90 8.05
CA ARG A 334 15.84 -17.61 7.52
C ARG A 334 16.60 -16.45 8.12
N ASP A 335 16.82 -16.48 9.42
CA ASP A 335 17.62 -15.47 10.12
C ASP A 335 19.05 -15.44 9.56
N ASN A 336 19.65 -16.61 9.35
CA ASN A 336 20.95 -16.73 8.70
C ASN A 336 20.92 -16.20 7.25
N SER A 337 19.84 -16.44 6.49
CA SER A 337 19.72 -15.92 5.13
C SER A 337 19.65 -14.39 5.09
N GLU A 338 18.94 -13.76 6.02
CA GLU A 338 18.87 -12.29 6.10
C GLU A 338 20.21 -11.69 6.52
N ASN A 339 20.87 -12.28 7.53
CA ASN A 339 22.23 -11.89 7.94
C ASN A 339 23.23 -11.99 6.77
N LEU A 340 23.17 -13.06 5.97
CA LEU A 340 24.01 -13.22 4.79
C LEU A 340 23.72 -12.17 3.70
N LYS A 341 22.45 -11.79 3.50
CA LYS A 341 22.09 -10.71 2.56
C LYS A 341 22.65 -9.37 3.02
N GLU A 342 22.56 -9.05 4.31
CA GLU A 342 23.08 -7.80 4.86
C GLU A 342 24.61 -7.72 4.74
N VAL A 343 25.32 -8.81 5.04
CA VAL A 343 26.77 -8.92 4.83
C VAL A 343 27.13 -8.70 3.36
N ASN A 344 26.42 -9.35 2.44
CA ASN A 344 26.65 -9.19 1.00
C ASN A 344 26.38 -7.76 0.50
N ALA A 345 25.35 -7.09 1.02
CA ALA A 345 25.06 -5.70 0.70
C ALA A 345 26.16 -4.76 1.19
N LYS A 346 26.70 -5.00 2.40
CA LYS A 346 27.85 -4.25 2.95
C LYS A 346 29.10 -4.44 2.09
N ILE A 347 29.40 -5.67 1.67
CA ILE A 347 30.51 -5.96 0.75
C ILE A 347 30.34 -5.22 -0.58
N ARG A 348 29.14 -5.21 -1.16
CA ARG A 348 28.87 -4.47 -2.41
C ARG A 348 29.09 -2.97 -2.25
N ARG A 349 28.64 -2.36 -1.14
CA ARG A 349 28.88 -0.95 -0.84
C ARG A 349 30.37 -0.64 -0.75
N ILE A 350 31.13 -1.45 -0.01
CA ILE A 350 32.59 -1.29 0.10
C ILE A 350 33.26 -1.38 -1.27
N LYS A 351 32.90 -2.39 -2.09
CA LYS A 351 33.41 -2.51 -3.47
C LYS A 351 33.07 -1.29 -4.33
N GLY A 352 31.86 -0.75 -4.20
CA GLY A 352 31.42 0.47 -4.90
C GLY A 352 32.25 1.69 -4.49
N THR A 353 32.47 1.89 -3.18
CA THR A 353 33.31 2.97 -2.65
C THR A 353 34.75 2.84 -3.16
N VAL A 354 35.35 1.66 -3.06
CA VAL A 354 36.72 1.41 -3.56
C VAL A 354 36.83 1.69 -5.05
N LYS A 355 35.85 1.25 -5.86
CA LYS A 355 35.82 1.51 -7.31
C LYS A 355 35.72 3.00 -7.62
N ASN A 356 34.89 3.75 -6.90
CA ASN A 356 34.72 5.18 -7.10
C ASN A 356 36.00 5.95 -6.68
N THR A 357 36.61 5.59 -5.56
CA THR A 357 37.89 6.16 -5.11
C THR A 357 39.01 5.89 -6.13
N LEU A 358 39.15 4.66 -6.62
CA LEU A 358 40.13 4.33 -7.66
C LEU A 358 39.89 5.12 -8.96
N LYS A 359 38.62 5.28 -9.37
CA LYS A 359 38.27 6.08 -10.56
C LYS A 359 38.63 7.55 -10.38
N GLN A 360 38.45 8.11 -9.18
CA GLN A 360 38.83 9.49 -8.86
C GLN A 360 40.35 9.66 -8.87
N TYR A 361 41.11 8.73 -8.27
CA TYR A 361 42.58 8.77 -8.30
C TYR A 361 43.14 8.64 -9.72
N LEU A 362 42.63 7.70 -10.52
CA LEU A 362 43.08 7.52 -11.90
C LEU A 362 42.67 8.68 -12.81
N GLY A 363 41.49 9.27 -12.61
CA GLY A 363 41.06 10.47 -13.32
C GLY A 363 41.92 11.70 -12.99
N ASN A 364 42.47 11.78 -11.78
CA ASN A 364 43.41 12.83 -11.39
C ASN A 364 44.82 12.61 -11.96
N ILE A 365 45.23 11.36 -12.22
CA ILE A 365 46.54 11.02 -12.82
C ILE A 365 46.54 11.24 -14.34
N LEU A 366 45.38 11.10 -15.01
CA LEU A 366 45.23 11.28 -16.46
C LEU A 366 44.96 12.73 -16.90
N ASN A 367 44.79 13.65 -15.94
CA ASN A 367 44.59 15.10 -16.18
C ASN A 367 45.83 15.94 -15.82
N VAL A 368 47.02 15.32 -15.74
CA VAL A 368 48.32 15.99 -15.52
C VAL A 368 49.15 15.93 -16.79
#